data_AF-A0A2X1XJ13-F1
#
_entry.id   AF-A0A2X1XJ13-F1
#
_cell.length_a   1.000
_cell.length_b   1.000
_cell.length_c   1.000
_cell.angle_alpha   90.00
_cell.angle_beta   90.00
_cell.angle_gamma   90.00
#
_symmetry.space_group_name_H-M   'P 1'
#
loop_
_entity.id
_entity.type
_entity.pdbx_description
1 polymer ?
#
loop_
_entity_poly.entity_id
_entity_poly.type
_entity_poly.pdbx_seq_one_letter_code
_entity_poly.pdbx_strand_id
1 'polypeptide(L)'
;MKKLLLGVALLLIGSNAIAEWEYKKHFDEMRGSESYTASLQSMPINKDIDNELLLLLSSDNNSTSSLAGLHLLSGRFDCDNPNLCKIAVRYGNGAVKSVFVRLNDERNLAFFINSNEVAETLRLSDVMYVEIPIFRKGSAQYKYDTSGFKWTGIEKTGEYLTSLGSIDFTKELPNIPSNTYKNDRGSVCYDINDFSFGIKVKAVGKASVCIDGKFPIYVEVSNVKVNKNDFVKEVNLARKADEDTEGNTHMWLASDDEFLTMILLTKPNKNGYEIFMDYSPRINIYSQK
;
A
#
# COMPACT_ATOMS: atom_id res chain seq x y z
N MET A 1 -5.13 49.52 -50.63
CA MET A 1 -4.27 48.62 -49.83
C MET A 1 -4.31 49.04 -48.36
N LYS A 2 -5.24 48.49 -47.57
CA LYS A 2 -5.32 48.71 -46.11
C LYS A 2 -5.13 47.36 -45.44
N LYS A 3 -4.13 47.30 -44.56
CA LYS A 3 -3.57 46.09 -43.96
C LYS A 3 -4.52 45.53 -42.89
N LEU A 4 -4.79 44.22 -42.97
CA LEU A 4 -5.49 43.44 -41.95
C LEU A 4 -4.53 43.26 -40.75
N LEU A 5 -4.93 43.74 -39.57
CA LEU A 5 -4.26 43.43 -38.30
C LEU A 5 -4.90 42.17 -37.73
N LEU A 6 -4.21 41.03 -37.87
CA LEU A 6 -4.57 39.77 -37.24
C LEU A 6 -3.95 39.75 -35.84
N GLY A 7 -4.77 40.01 -34.81
CA GLY A 7 -4.36 39.88 -33.42
C GLY A 7 -4.38 38.41 -33.01
N VAL A 8 -3.20 37.80 -32.89
CA VAL A 8 -3.03 36.47 -32.31
C VAL A 8 -3.05 36.61 -30.79
N ALA A 9 -4.16 36.23 -30.17
CA ALA A 9 -4.25 36.04 -28.73
C ALA A 9 -3.45 34.77 -28.35
N LEU A 10 -2.26 34.95 -27.78
CA LEU A 10 -1.54 33.87 -27.11
C LEU A 10 -2.32 33.48 -25.85
N LEU A 11 -3.06 32.37 -25.93
CA LEU A 11 -3.50 31.63 -24.76
C LEU A 11 -2.24 31.05 -24.09
N LEU A 12 -1.81 31.67 -23.00
CA LEU A 12 -0.84 31.09 -22.07
C LEU A 12 -1.49 29.88 -21.40
N ILE A 13 -1.39 28.72 -22.03
CA ILE A 13 -1.64 27.44 -21.37
C ILE A 13 -0.49 27.29 -20.38
N GLY A 14 -0.76 27.56 -19.11
CA GLY A 14 0.16 27.21 -18.03
C GLY A 14 0.32 25.70 -18.01
N SER A 15 1.39 25.19 -18.59
CA SER A 15 1.85 23.83 -18.38
C SER A 15 2.31 23.74 -16.93
N ASN A 16 1.42 23.31 -16.05
CA ASN A 16 1.85 22.66 -14.80
C ASN A 16 2.66 21.45 -15.25
N ALA A 17 3.99 21.55 -15.22
CA ALA A 17 4.86 20.40 -15.45
C ALA A 17 4.53 19.39 -14.35
N ILE A 18 3.78 18.35 -14.71
CA ILE A 18 3.57 17.19 -13.86
C ILE A 18 4.92 16.48 -13.85
N ALA A 19 5.53 16.32 -12.68
CA ALA A 19 6.73 15.51 -12.54
C ALA A 19 6.36 14.07 -12.89
N GLU A 20 7.01 13.49 -13.89
CA GLU A 20 6.79 12.11 -14.32
C GLU A 20 7.71 11.16 -13.56
N TRP A 21 7.29 9.90 -13.41
CA TRP A 21 8.14 8.85 -12.85
C TRP A 21 9.38 8.62 -13.72
N GLU A 22 10.56 8.74 -13.14
CA GLU A 22 11.82 8.38 -13.78
C GLU A 22 12.22 6.95 -13.39
N TYR A 23 12.34 6.07 -14.39
CA TYR A 23 12.81 4.69 -14.20
C TYR A 23 14.21 4.52 -14.76
N LYS A 24 15.13 4.00 -13.95
CA LYS A 24 16.51 3.73 -14.33
C LYS A 24 16.85 2.27 -14.09
N LYS A 25 17.68 1.72 -14.97
CA LYS A 25 18.28 0.39 -14.88
C LYS A 25 19.76 0.56 -14.58
N HIS A 26 20.25 -0.20 -13.61
CA HIS A 26 21.66 -0.24 -13.20
C HIS A 26 22.17 -1.66 -13.37
N PHE A 27 23.36 -1.81 -13.94
CA PHE A 27 24.01 -3.10 -14.11
C PHE A 27 25.26 -3.15 -13.22
N ASP A 28 25.30 -4.13 -12.32
CA ASP A 28 26.46 -4.42 -11.50
C ASP A 28 27.40 -5.34 -12.27
N GLU A 29 28.40 -4.75 -12.94
CA GLU A 29 29.41 -5.46 -13.73
C GLU A 29 30.17 -6.52 -12.92
N MET A 30 30.32 -6.35 -11.60
CA MET A 30 31.05 -7.32 -10.76
C MET A 30 30.22 -8.57 -10.46
N ARG A 31 28.90 -8.44 -10.34
CA ARG A 31 27.99 -9.54 -9.98
C ARG A 31 27.16 -10.04 -11.15
N GLY A 32 27.19 -9.34 -12.28
CA GLY A 32 26.37 -9.65 -13.46
C GLY A 32 24.87 -9.53 -13.17
N SER A 33 24.48 -8.67 -12.22
CA SER A 33 23.10 -8.50 -11.77
C SER A 33 22.54 -7.13 -12.17
N GLU A 34 21.24 -7.09 -12.41
CA GLU A 34 20.52 -5.85 -12.71
C GLU A 34 19.75 -5.39 -11.48
N SER A 35 19.67 -4.08 -11.31
CA SER A 35 18.77 -3.44 -10.35
C SER A 35 18.08 -2.26 -11.00
N TYR A 36 16.95 -1.88 -10.46
CA TYR A 36 16.08 -0.88 -11.03
C TYR A 36 15.73 0.16 -9.96
N THR A 37 15.65 1.42 -10.35
CA THR A 37 15.16 2.50 -9.47
C THR A 37 14.03 3.25 -10.14
N ALA A 38 12.97 3.52 -9.38
CA ALA A 38 11.91 4.45 -9.76
C ALA A 38 12.00 5.68 -8.86
N SER A 39 11.90 6.87 -9.42
CA SER A 39 11.96 8.10 -8.64
C SER A 39 10.97 9.15 -9.10
N LEU A 40 10.48 9.92 -8.14
CA LEU A 40 9.55 11.01 -8.37
C LEU A 40 9.94 12.20 -7.48
N GLN A 41 10.12 13.37 -8.07
CA GLN A 41 10.58 14.56 -7.36
C GLN A 41 9.42 15.49 -7.03
N SER A 42 9.49 16.13 -5.87
CA SER A 42 8.53 17.16 -5.47
C SER A 42 9.22 18.37 -4.83
N MET A 43 8.63 19.54 -5.08
CA MET A 43 8.94 20.79 -4.41
C MET A 43 7.99 20.98 -3.21
N PRO A 44 8.42 21.68 -2.16
CA PRO A 44 7.60 21.89 -0.99
C PRO A 44 6.42 22.81 -1.34
N ILE A 45 5.27 22.51 -0.76
CA ILE A 45 4.06 23.33 -0.88
C ILE A 45 4.28 24.69 -0.20
N ASN A 46 5.03 24.69 0.91
CA ASN A 46 5.45 25.87 1.65
C ASN A 46 6.59 26.57 0.91
N LYS A 47 6.30 27.68 0.23
CA LYS A 47 7.25 28.39 -0.66
C LYS A 47 8.47 29.00 0.02
N ASP A 48 8.47 29.12 1.34
CA ASP A 48 9.59 29.71 2.10
C ASP A 48 10.74 28.73 2.35
N ILE A 49 10.54 27.45 2.02
CA ILE A 49 11.52 26.39 2.19
C ILE A 49 12.00 25.99 0.80
N ASP A 50 13.25 26.30 0.47
CA ASP A 50 13.84 25.87 -0.80
C ASP A 50 14.61 24.56 -0.57
N ASN A 51 13.92 23.43 -0.80
CA ASN A 51 14.53 22.11 -0.80
C ASN A 51 13.66 21.07 -1.51
N GLU A 52 14.29 20.26 -2.35
CA GLU A 52 13.62 19.20 -3.10
C GLU A 52 13.60 17.89 -2.31
N LEU A 53 12.49 17.15 -2.43
CA LEU A 53 12.34 15.81 -1.85
C LEU A 53 12.07 14.80 -2.96
N LEU A 54 12.95 13.81 -3.06
CA LEU A 54 12.84 12.72 -4.01
C LEU A 54 12.23 11.50 -3.32
N LEU A 55 11.10 11.02 -3.83
CA LEU A 55 10.58 9.70 -3.52
C LEU A 55 11.36 8.68 -4.35
N LEU A 56 11.93 7.67 -3.69
CA LEU A 56 12.80 6.66 -4.29
C LEU A 56 12.27 5.27 -4.00
N LEU A 57 12.25 4.42 -5.02
CA LEU A 57 11.93 3.00 -4.90
C LEU A 57 12.99 2.17 -5.63
N SER A 58 13.31 0.98 -5.11
CA SER A 58 14.21 0.03 -5.77
C SER A 58 13.54 -1.32 -6.02
N SER A 59 13.96 -1.97 -7.09
CA SER A 59 13.48 -3.29 -7.49
C SER A 59 14.61 -4.10 -8.11
N ASP A 60 14.65 -5.41 -7.82
CA ASP A 60 15.61 -6.34 -8.43
C ASP A 60 15.05 -7.01 -9.70
N ASN A 61 13.74 -6.92 -9.93
CA ASN A 61 13.03 -7.61 -11.02
C ASN A 61 12.24 -6.67 -11.94
N ASN A 62 12.35 -5.35 -11.74
CA ASN A 62 11.62 -4.31 -12.47
C ASN A 62 10.08 -4.39 -12.35
N SER A 63 9.56 -5.03 -11.31
CA SER A 63 8.12 -5.19 -11.11
C SER A 63 7.68 -5.09 -9.65
N THR A 64 8.46 -5.64 -8.73
CA THR A 64 8.20 -5.59 -7.29
C THR A 64 9.22 -4.70 -6.62
N SER A 65 8.76 -3.72 -5.86
CA SER A 65 9.63 -2.85 -5.09
C SER A 65 10.02 -3.52 -3.78
N SER A 66 11.32 -3.53 -3.47
CA SER A 66 11.86 -4.07 -2.20
C SER A 66 12.23 -2.98 -1.20
N LEU A 67 12.38 -1.73 -1.67
CA LEU A 67 12.71 -0.58 -0.83
C LEU A 67 11.93 0.64 -1.29
N ALA A 68 11.48 1.45 -0.33
CA ALA A 68 10.93 2.77 -0.57
C ALA A 68 11.57 3.76 0.40
N GLY A 69 11.87 4.97 -0.08
CA GLY A 69 12.48 5.99 0.74
C GLY A 69 12.29 7.40 0.21
N LEU A 70 12.77 8.36 0.99
CA LEU A 70 12.74 9.78 0.72
C LEU A 70 14.17 10.31 0.81
N HIS A 71 14.58 11.09 -0.19
CA HIS A 71 15.88 11.75 -0.22
C HIS A 71 15.71 13.26 -0.26
N LEU A 72 16.14 13.93 0.80
CA LEU A 72 16.32 15.36 0.84
C LEU A 72 17.55 15.73 0.02
N LEU A 73 17.37 16.37 -1.14
CA LEU A 73 18.48 16.78 -2.00
C LEU A 73 19.32 17.90 -1.37
N SER A 74 18.71 18.67 -0.45
CA SER A 74 19.41 19.64 0.37
C SER A 74 18.90 19.63 1.81
N GLY A 75 19.83 19.69 2.77
CA GLY A 75 19.53 19.66 4.20
C GLY A 75 19.46 18.26 4.78
N ARG A 76 18.80 18.14 5.94
CA ARG A 76 18.66 16.89 6.68
C ARG A 76 17.37 16.89 7.50
N PHE A 77 16.87 15.70 7.78
CA PHE A 77 15.72 15.44 8.64
C PHE A 77 16.03 15.89 10.08
N ASP A 78 15.06 16.56 10.73
CA ASP A 78 15.17 17.07 12.10
C ASP A 78 14.30 16.27 13.07
N CYS A 79 14.78 15.10 13.41
CA CYS A 79 14.05 14.15 14.23
C CYS A 79 14.78 13.94 15.56
N ASP A 80 14.00 13.83 16.64
CA ASP A 80 14.53 13.67 18.00
C ASP A 80 15.37 12.39 18.14
N ASN A 81 14.93 11.31 17.50
CA ASN A 81 15.67 10.06 17.45
C ASN A 81 16.61 10.04 16.21
N PRO A 82 17.90 9.74 16.40
CA PRO A 82 18.89 9.79 15.32
C PRO A 82 18.62 8.82 14.17
N ASN A 83 17.97 7.68 14.45
CA ASN A 83 17.82 6.58 13.49
C ASN A 83 16.37 6.35 13.07
N LEU A 84 15.42 7.00 13.73
CA LEU A 84 13.99 6.79 13.53
C LEU A 84 13.27 8.14 13.51
N CYS A 85 12.68 8.49 12.38
CA CYS A 85 11.91 9.70 12.25
C CYS A 85 10.42 9.42 12.13
N LYS A 86 9.61 10.17 12.86
CA LYS A 86 8.15 10.17 12.68
C LYS A 86 7.80 11.23 11.64
N ILE A 87 7.15 10.82 10.56
CA ILE A 87 6.68 11.72 9.50
C ILE A 87 5.17 11.56 9.32
N ALA A 88 4.51 12.51 8.66
CA ALA A 88 3.11 12.39 8.31
C ALA A 88 2.94 12.08 6.83
N VAL A 89 2.03 11.16 6.49
CA VAL A 89 1.75 10.75 5.13
C VAL A 89 0.25 10.68 4.90
N ARG A 90 -0.19 11.04 3.69
CA ARG A 90 -1.58 10.90 3.23
C ARG A 90 -1.58 10.49 1.77
N TYR A 91 -2.39 9.50 1.41
CA TYR A 91 -2.59 9.06 0.02
C TYR A 91 -4.00 9.41 -0.42
N GLY A 92 -4.18 9.75 -1.69
CA GLY A 92 -5.49 10.03 -2.24
C GLY A 92 -6.25 11.11 -1.46
N ASN A 93 -7.49 10.76 -1.10
CA ASN A 93 -8.36 11.55 -0.23
C ASN A 93 -8.41 11.00 1.21
N GLY A 94 -7.45 10.16 1.56
CA GLY A 94 -7.35 9.56 2.88
C GLY A 94 -7.15 10.51 4.04
N ALA A 95 -7.26 9.97 5.24
CA ALA A 95 -6.79 10.66 6.44
C ALA A 95 -5.26 10.61 6.56
N VAL A 96 -4.69 11.65 7.18
CA VAL A 96 -3.27 11.73 7.50
C VAL A 96 -2.90 10.65 8.53
N LYS A 97 -1.82 9.92 8.27
CA LYS A 97 -1.24 8.92 9.17
C LYS A 97 0.17 9.33 9.55
N SER A 98 0.55 9.08 10.79
CA SER A 98 1.95 9.12 11.17
C SER A 98 2.61 7.78 10.86
N VAL A 99 3.76 7.81 10.19
CA VAL A 99 4.58 6.62 9.91
C VAL A 99 6.00 6.86 10.41
N PHE A 100 6.72 5.78 10.67
CA PHE A 100 8.12 5.84 11.03
C PHE A 100 9.01 5.49 9.83
N VAL A 101 10.09 6.24 9.66
CA VAL A 101 11.12 6.02 8.66
C VAL A 101 12.48 5.90 9.34
N ARG A 102 13.35 5.03 8.81
CA ARG A 102 14.73 4.87 9.28
C ARG A 102 15.63 5.85 8.57
N LEU A 103 16.45 6.59 9.31
CA LEU A 103 17.38 7.56 8.72
C LEU A 103 18.75 6.92 8.46
N ASN A 104 19.44 7.39 7.43
CA ASN A 104 20.89 7.17 7.31
C ASN A 104 21.69 8.07 8.26
N ASP A 105 22.99 7.84 8.34
CA ASP A 105 23.91 8.58 9.21
C ASP A 105 23.92 10.09 8.89
N GLU A 106 23.90 10.47 7.61
CA GLU A 106 23.83 11.87 7.18
C GLU A 106 22.46 12.51 7.40
N ARG A 107 21.44 11.70 7.70
CA ARG A 107 20.03 12.09 7.88
C ARG A 107 19.46 12.86 6.70
N ASN A 108 19.88 12.57 5.47
CA ASN A 108 19.28 13.10 4.25
C ASN A 108 18.48 12.03 3.49
N LEU A 109 18.65 10.76 3.86
CA LEU A 109 17.87 9.63 3.37
C LEU A 109 17.00 9.06 4.50
N ALA A 110 15.75 8.75 4.15
CA ALA A 110 14.80 8.14 5.05
C ALA A 110 14.13 6.94 4.37
N PHE A 111 14.22 5.75 4.95
CA PHE A 111 13.64 4.52 4.41
C PHE A 111 12.34 4.17 5.15
N PHE A 112 11.28 3.88 4.41
CA PHE A 112 10.03 3.39 5.01
C PHE A 112 10.26 1.99 5.60
N ILE A 113 9.76 1.78 6.83
CA ILE A 113 9.86 0.47 7.49
C ILE A 113 9.09 -0.59 6.67
N ASN A 114 7.89 -0.26 6.21
CA ASN A 114 7.05 -1.14 5.40
C ASN A 114 7.12 -0.72 3.91
N SER A 115 8.26 -0.97 3.27
CA SER A 115 8.50 -0.52 1.88
C SER A 115 7.51 -1.12 0.88
N ASN A 116 7.15 -2.39 1.05
CA ASN A 116 6.17 -3.10 0.22
C ASN A 116 4.78 -2.45 0.31
N GLU A 117 4.33 -2.12 1.52
CA GLU A 117 3.07 -1.41 1.73
C GLU A 117 3.06 -0.05 1.03
N VAL A 118 4.17 0.70 1.08
CA VAL A 118 4.28 1.99 0.39
C VAL A 118 4.18 1.82 -1.12
N ALA A 119 4.93 0.88 -1.70
CA ALA A 119 4.88 0.60 -3.13
C ALA A 119 3.48 0.18 -3.58
N GLU A 120 2.82 -0.69 -2.82
CA GLU A 120 1.47 -1.12 -3.15
C GLU A 120 0.44 0.02 -3.01
N THR A 121 0.59 0.88 -2.00
CA THR A 121 -0.28 2.05 -1.86
C THR A 121 -0.08 3.04 -3.02
N LEU A 122 1.16 3.25 -3.45
CA LEU A 122 1.47 4.10 -4.61
C LEU A 122 0.84 3.56 -5.90
N ARG A 123 0.80 2.23 -6.07
CA ARG A 123 0.13 1.59 -7.21
C ARG A 123 -1.38 1.82 -7.22
N LEU A 124 -1.97 1.97 -6.04
CA LEU A 124 -3.42 2.10 -5.83
C LEU A 124 -3.90 3.56 -5.69
N SER A 125 -2.98 4.52 -5.65
CA SER A 125 -3.28 5.94 -5.40
C SER A 125 -2.66 6.83 -6.46
N ASP A 126 -3.41 7.84 -6.90
CA ASP A 126 -2.93 8.83 -7.88
C ASP A 126 -2.16 10.00 -7.23
N VAL A 127 -2.23 10.14 -5.90
CA VAL A 127 -1.51 11.21 -5.18
C VAL A 127 -0.98 10.75 -3.83
N MET A 128 0.18 11.27 -3.44
CA MET A 128 0.75 11.13 -2.10
C MET A 128 1.16 12.50 -1.56
N TYR A 129 0.90 12.74 -0.29
CA TYR A 129 1.37 13.90 0.46
C TYR A 129 2.26 13.41 1.58
N VAL A 130 3.35 14.14 1.82
CA VAL A 130 4.30 13.85 2.90
C VAL A 130 4.60 15.14 3.64
N GLU A 131 4.59 15.10 4.96
CA GLU A 131 5.13 16.16 5.81
C GLU A 131 6.32 15.63 6.60
N ILE A 132 7.45 16.32 6.51
CA ILE A 132 8.71 15.94 7.15
C ILE A 132 9.29 17.10 7.95
N PRO A 133 9.93 16.84 9.10
CA PRO A 133 10.66 17.86 9.84
C PRO A 133 12.05 18.10 9.22
N ILE A 134 12.42 19.36 9.01
CA ILE A 134 13.68 19.76 8.36
C ILE A 134 14.49 20.68 9.27
N PHE A 135 15.78 20.40 9.36
CA PHE A 135 16.67 21.03 10.33
C PHE A 135 16.72 22.54 10.14
N ARG A 136 16.35 23.30 11.19
CA ARG A 136 16.25 24.77 11.21
C ARG A 136 15.24 25.38 10.23
N LYS A 137 14.44 24.57 9.54
CA LYS A 137 13.39 25.05 8.61
C LYS A 137 11.98 24.69 9.08
N GLY A 138 11.84 23.83 10.10
CA GLY A 138 10.54 23.36 10.58
C GLY A 138 9.97 22.26 9.68
N SER A 139 8.66 22.05 9.72
CA SER A 139 7.98 21.06 8.87
C SER A 139 7.78 21.59 7.45
N ALA A 140 8.05 20.74 6.45
CA ALA A 140 7.72 20.98 5.05
C ALA A 140 6.79 19.91 4.50
N GLN A 141 5.80 20.33 3.71
CA GLN A 141 4.85 19.44 3.04
C GLN A 141 5.19 19.31 1.57
N TYR A 142 5.06 18.10 1.04
CA TYR A 142 5.31 17.73 -0.35
C TYR A 142 4.07 17.07 -0.93
N LYS A 143 3.88 17.23 -2.24
CA LYS A 143 2.83 16.56 -3.00
C LYS A 143 3.44 15.85 -4.20
N TYR A 144 3.14 14.58 -4.33
CA TYR A 144 3.54 13.71 -5.42
C TYR A 144 2.30 13.34 -6.24
N ASP A 145 2.38 13.51 -7.56
CA ASP A 145 1.45 12.88 -8.49
C ASP A 145 1.95 11.47 -8.77
N THR A 146 1.32 10.48 -8.16
CA THR A 146 1.79 9.09 -8.18
C THR A 146 1.16 8.30 -9.32
N SER A 147 0.29 8.94 -10.11
CA SER A 147 -0.32 8.37 -11.31
C SER A 147 0.72 7.73 -12.23
N GLY A 148 0.41 6.55 -12.75
CA GLY A 148 1.30 5.83 -13.67
C GLY A 148 2.50 5.12 -13.01
N PHE A 149 2.54 5.02 -11.68
CA PHE A 149 3.45 4.09 -11.00
C PHE A 149 3.18 2.65 -11.44
N LYS A 150 4.23 1.90 -11.81
CA LYS A 150 4.10 0.58 -12.49
C LYS A 150 4.46 -0.63 -11.63
N TRP A 151 5.13 -0.43 -10.50
CA TRP A 151 5.54 -1.54 -9.64
C TRP A 151 4.46 -1.86 -8.59
N THR A 152 4.62 -3.01 -7.95
CA THR A 152 3.78 -3.49 -6.84
C THR A 152 4.62 -3.72 -5.60
N GLY A 153 3.97 -3.71 -4.43
CA GLY A 153 4.57 -4.20 -3.18
C GLY A 153 4.35 -5.69 -2.94
N ILE A 154 3.76 -6.39 -3.89
CA ILE A 154 3.38 -7.79 -3.76
C ILE A 154 4.48 -8.67 -4.36
N GLU A 155 5.09 -9.51 -3.53
CA GLU A 155 6.07 -10.50 -3.99
C GLU A 155 5.39 -11.76 -4.55
N LYS A 156 4.33 -12.22 -3.88
CA LYS A 156 3.64 -13.47 -4.17
C LYS A 156 2.14 -13.25 -4.14
N THR A 157 1.43 -13.93 -5.04
CA THR A 157 -0.03 -13.89 -5.14
C THR A 157 -0.62 -15.27 -4.87
N GLY A 158 -1.88 -15.30 -4.43
CA GLY A 158 -2.66 -16.54 -4.30
C GLY A 158 -3.47 -16.63 -3.02
N GLU A 159 -4.16 -17.76 -2.88
CA GLU A 159 -5.00 -18.07 -1.73
C GLU A 159 -4.19 -17.97 -0.43
N TYR A 160 -4.73 -17.26 0.56
CA TYR A 160 -4.11 -16.95 1.85
C TYR A 160 -2.88 -16.03 1.80
N LEU A 161 -2.49 -15.57 0.61
CA LEU A 161 -1.41 -14.58 0.43
C LEU A 161 -1.99 -13.21 0.06
N THR A 162 -2.81 -13.19 -0.99
CA THR A 162 -3.43 -11.99 -1.54
C THR A 162 -4.88 -12.23 -1.98
N SER A 163 -5.42 -13.43 -1.74
CA SER A 163 -6.81 -13.75 -2.02
C SER A 163 -7.40 -14.69 -0.99
N LEU A 164 -8.73 -14.68 -0.92
CA LEU A 164 -9.53 -15.69 -0.25
C LEU A 164 -10.71 -16.02 -1.15
N GLY A 165 -10.85 -17.27 -1.58
CA GLY A 165 -11.90 -17.72 -2.48
C GLY A 165 -11.95 -16.87 -3.76
N SER A 166 -13.09 -16.23 -4.00
CA SER A 166 -13.30 -15.36 -5.17
C SER A 166 -12.82 -13.91 -4.98
N ILE A 167 -12.31 -13.55 -3.80
CA ILE A 167 -11.86 -12.18 -3.48
C ILE A 167 -10.35 -12.09 -3.67
N ASP A 168 -9.91 -11.33 -4.67
CA ASP A 168 -8.50 -11.00 -4.92
C ASP A 168 -8.25 -9.56 -4.45
N PHE A 169 -7.43 -9.40 -3.41
CA PHE A 169 -7.17 -8.09 -2.80
C PHE A 169 -6.34 -7.15 -3.67
N THR A 170 -5.74 -7.68 -4.73
CA THR A 170 -4.83 -6.93 -5.60
C THR A 170 -5.56 -6.24 -6.76
N LYS A 171 -6.84 -6.54 -6.96
CA LYS A 171 -7.64 -6.13 -8.12
C LYS A 171 -8.90 -5.38 -7.70
N GLU A 172 -9.39 -4.55 -8.62
CA GLU A 172 -10.73 -4.00 -8.52
C GLU A 172 -11.76 -5.13 -8.58
N LEU A 173 -12.79 -5.06 -7.74
CA LEU A 173 -13.95 -5.92 -7.86
C LEU A 173 -14.79 -5.48 -9.07
N PRO A 174 -15.02 -6.38 -10.06
CA PRO A 174 -15.72 -6.00 -11.28
C PRO A 174 -17.21 -5.70 -11.04
N ASN A 175 -17.82 -6.33 -10.04
CA ASN A 175 -19.24 -6.22 -9.72
C ASN A 175 -19.43 -6.09 -8.21
N ILE A 176 -19.63 -4.87 -7.73
CA ILE A 176 -20.06 -4.61 -6.34
C ILE A 176 -21.60 -4.71 -6.30
N PRO A 177 -22.17 -5.59 -5.46
CA PRO A 177 -23.62 -5.68 -5.31
C PRO A 177 -24.23 -4.35 -4.85
N SER A 178 -25.49 -4.08 -5.23
CA SER A 178 -26.17 -2.85 -4.82
C SER A 178 -26.60 -2.83 -3.35
N ASN A 179 -26.71 -4.01 -2.72
CA ASN A 179 -27.11 -4.18 -1.33
C ASN A 179 -25.93 -4.03 -0.35
N THR A 180 -25.17 -2.95 -0.49
CA THR A 180 -24.09 -2.65 0.46
C THR A 180 -24.63 -2.05 1.76
N TYR A 181 -23.85 -2.16 2.83
CA TYR A 181 -24.12 -1.54 4.12
C TYR A 181 -22.83 -0.95 4.71
N LYS A 182 -22.96 -0.02 5.67
CA LYS A 182 -21.82 0.42 6.49
C LYS A 182 -21.76 -0.41 7.77
N ASN A 183 -20.60 -0.98 8.08
CA ASN A 183 -20.42 -1.68 9.35
C ASN A 183 -20.08 -0.71 10.51
N ASP A 184 -19.83 -1.26 11.68
CA ASP A 184 -19.43 -0.54 12.90
C ASP A 184 -18.09 0.21 12.78
N ARG A 185 -17.21 -0.24 11.88
CA ARG A 185 -15.94 0.45 11.53
C ARG A 185 -16.13 1.56 10.48
N GLY A 186 -17.34 1.74 9.96
CA GLY A 186 -17.67 2.70 8.90
C GLY A 186 -17.32 2.24 7.49
N SER A 187 -16.77 1.04 7.32
CA SER A 187 -16.44 0.45 6.02
C SER A 187 -17.71 0.06 5.26
N VAL A 188 -17.70 0.22 3.93
CA VAL A 188 -18.78 -0.25 3.06
C VAL A 188 -18.57 -1.73 2.80
N CYS A 189 -19.59 -2.56 3.03
CA CYS A 189 -19.50 -4.01 2.96
C CYS A 189 -20.71 -4.63 2.25
N TYR A 190 -20.59 -5.87 1.81
CA TYR A 190 -21.69 -6.69 1.30
C TYR A 190 -21.49 -8.16 1.67
N ASP A 191 -22.58 -8.91 1.74
CA ASP A 191 -22.56 -10.31 2.18
C ASP A 191 -22.64 -11.31 1.02
N ILE A 192 -21.98 -12.45 1.20
CA ILE A 192 -22.01 -13.62 0.32
C ILE A 192 -22.36 -14.85 1.17
N ASN A 193 -23.53 -15.45 0.95
CA ASN A 193 -24.03 -16.54 1.81
C ASN A 193 -23.28 -17.88 1.64
N ASP A 194 -22.94 -18.23 0.40
CA ASP A 194 -22.28 -19.50 0.06
C ASP A 194 -20.85 -19.23 -0.43
N PHE A 195 -20.08 -18.55 0.41
CA PHE A 195 -18.71 -18.19 0.08
C PHE A 195 -17.78 -19.41 0.21
N SER A 196 -17.19 -19.81 -0.90
CA SER A 196 -16.30 -20.97 -0.99
C SER A 196 -14.85 -20.54 -1.16
N PHE A 197 -13.95 -21.15 -0.39
CA PHE A 197 -12.53 -20.83 -0.38
C PHE A 197 -11.66 -22.06 -0.07
N GLY A 198 -10.35 -21.88 -0.18
CA GLY A 198 -9.35 -22.91 0.05
C GLY A 198 -8.93 -23.69 -1.19
N ILE A 199 -7.71 -24.20 -1.16
CA ILE A 199 -7.04 -24.92 -2.23
C ILE A 199 -7.36 -26.41 -2.12
N LYS A 200 -6.97 -27.05 -1.00
CA LYS A 200 -7.15 -28.50 -0.78
C LYS A 200 -8.37 -28.78 0.07
N VAL A 201 -8.54 -27.97 1.12
CA VAL A 201 -9.65 -28.03 2.05
C VAL A 201 -10.69 -27.03 1.59
N LYS A 202 -11.69 -27.52 0.86
CA LYS A 202 -12.81 -26.68 0.45
C LYS A 202 -13.68 -26.37 1.65
N ALA A 203 -13.72 -25.10 2.01
CA ALA A 203 -14.54 -24.58 3.09
C ALA A 203 -15.65 -23.69 2.51
N VAL A 204 -16.81 -23.72 3.15
CA VAL A 204 -17.95 -22.86 2.82
C VAL A 204 -18.39 -22.15 4.09
N GLY A 205 -18.69 -20.86 3.97
CA GLY A 205 -19.22 -20.04 5.04
C GLY A 205 -19.95 -18.82 4.50
N LYS A 206 -20.37 -17.94 5.42
CA LYS A 206 -20.98 -16.65 5.08
C LYS A 206 -19.92 -15.57 5.17
N ALA A 207 -19.59 -14.94 4.05
CA ALA A 207 -18.60 -13.87 4.00
C ALA A 207 -19.25 -12.50 4.05
N SER A 208 -18.69 -11.59 4.83
CA SER A 208 -18.83 -10.14 4.68
C SER A 208 -17.56 -9.63 4.03
N VAL A 209 -17.70 -9.01 2.85
CA VAL A 209 -16.58 -8.44 2.09
C VAL A 209 -16.68 -6.93 2.20
N CYS A 210 -15.67 -6.29 2.77
CA CYS A 210 -15.62 -4.86 2.91
C CYS A 210 -14.66 -4.25 1.89
N ILE A 211 -15.03 -3.08 1.39
CA ILE A 211 -14.39 -2.43 0.25
C ILE A 211 -14.03 -0.98 0.55
N ASP A 212 -13.02 -0.50 -0.17
CA ASP A 212 -12.64 0.90 -0.24
C ASP A 212 -12.60 1.32 -1.71
N GLY A 213 -13.56 2.15 -2.12
CA GLY A 213 -13.86 2.40 -3.53
C GLY A 213 -14.24 1.09 -4.25
N LYS A 214 -13.34 0.57 -5.08
CA LYS A 214 -13.52 -0.70 -5.81
C LYS A 214 -12.63 -1.84 -5.33
N PHE A 215 -11.75 -1.59 -4.37
CA PHE A 215 -10.82 -2.60 -3.89
C PHE A 215 -11.36 -3.24 -2.62
N PRO A 216 -11.27 -4.57 -2.45
CA PRO A 216 -11.58 -5.18 -1.18
C PRO A 216 -10.47 -4.85 -0.19
N ILE A 217 -10.86 -4.58 1.06
CA ILE A 217 -9.93 -4.27 2.16
C ILE A 217 -9.81 -5.42 3.14
N TYR A 218 -10.92 -6.09 3.45
CA TYR A 218 -10.91 -7.30 4.26
C TYR A 218 -12.12 -8.16 3.97
N VAL A 219 -12.02 -9.43 4.37
CA VAL A 219 -13.11 -10.41 4.34
C VAL A 219 -13.25 -11.06 5.70
N GLU A 220 -14.47 -11.10 6.21
CA GLU A 220 -14.87 -11.83 7.42
C GLU A 220 -15.76 -13.00 7.02
N VAL A 221 -15.30 -14.24 7.19
CA VAL A 221 -16.06 -15.46 6.89
C VAL A 221 -16.50 -16.13 8.18
N SER A 222 -17.80 -16.25 8.38
CA SER A 222 -18.41 -16.86 9.56
C SER A 222 -19.03 -18.22 9.26
N ASN A 223 -19.29 -18.99 10.33
CA ASN A 223 -19.91 -20.32 10.28
C ASN A 223 -19.12 -21.32 9.42
N VAL A 224 -17.80 -21.18 9.39
CA VAL A 224 -16.91 -22.05 8.60
C VAL A 224 -16.83 -23.42 9.26
N LYS A 225 -17.30 -24.45 8.56
CA LYS A 225 -17.20 -25.85 8.99
C LYS A 225 -16.01 -26.50 8.30
N VAL A 226 -14.86 -26.46 8.97
CA VAL A 226 -13.61 -27.02 8.48
C VAL A 226 -12.90 -27.81 9.57
N ASN A 227 -12.11 -28.82 9.18
CA ASN A 227 -11.12 -29.39 10.08
C ASN A 227 -10.04 -28.34 10.33
N LYS A 228 -9.96 -27.84 11.58
CA LYS A 228 -8.99 -26.82 11.99
C LYS A 228 -7.56 -27.18 11.57
N ASN A 229 -7.13 -28.41 11.85
CA ASN A 229 -5.75 -28.81 11.64
C ASN A 229 -5.40 -28.83 10.15
N ASP A 230 -6.36 -29.21 9.30
CA ASP A 230 -6.16 -29.21 7.85
C ASP A 230 -6.12 -27.78 7.31
N PHE A 231 -6.97 -26.89 7.83
CA PHE A 231 -6.96 -25.47 7.47
C PHE A 231 -5.65 -24.78 7.89
N VAL A 232 -5.22 -24.94 9.15
CA VAL A 232 -3.96 -24.37 9.67
C VAL A 232 -2.78 -24.86 8.83
N LYS A 233 -2.70 -26.16 8.53
CA LYS A 233 -1.66 -26.73 7.66
C LYS A 233 -1.67 -26.15 6.25
N GLU A 234 -2.85 -25.89 5.70
CA GLU A 234 -2.97 -25.29 4.38
C GLU A 234 -2.48 -23.84 4.34
N VAL A 235 -2.86 -23.02 5.33
CA VAL A 235 -2.37 -21.65 5.45
C VAL A 235 -0.86 -21.62 5.71
N ASN A 236 -0.35 -22.47 6.60
CA ASN A 236 1.08 -22.63 6.85
C ASN A 236 1.84 -22.98 5.58
N LEU A 237 1.32 -23.91 4.77
CA LEU A 237 1.94 -24.29 3.50
C LEU A 237 1.97 -23.12 2.51
N ALA A 238 0.87 -22.36 2.40
CA ALA A 238 0.79 -21.21 1.51
C ALA A 238 1.79 -20.10 1.93
N ARG A 239 1.85 -19.80 3.23
CA ARG A 239 2.66 -18.72 3.81
C ARG A 239 4.07 -19.13 4.20
N LYS A 240 4.45 -20.40 4.01
CA LYS A 240 5.70 -20.99 4.54
C LYS A 240 5.88 -20.71 6.05
N ALA A 241 4.77 -20.74 6.79
CA ALA A 241 4.73 -20.51 8.23
C ALA A 241 4.71 -21.83 9.01
N ASP A 242 4.95 -21.75 10.32
CA ASP A 242 4.95 -22.88 11.24
C ASP A 242 4.11 -22.58 12.49
N GLU A 243 2.92 -22.01 12.29
CA GLU A 243 1.95 -21.85 13.39
C GLU A 243 1.53 -23.22 13.92
N ASP A 244 1.42 -23.33 15.24
CA ASP A 244 0.99 -24.58 15.87
C ASP A 244 -0.46 -24.92 15.50
N THR A 245 -0.90 -26.14 15.80
CA THR A 245 -2.31 -26.53 15.62
C THR A 245 -3.06 -26.56 16.94
N GLU A 246 -2.48 -26.11 18.03
CA GLU A 246 -3.10 -26.10 19.36
C GLU A 246 -4.04 -24.89 19.51
N GLY A 247 -4.86 -24.87 20.55
CA GLY A 247 -5.79 -23.75 20.79
C GLY A 247 -6.92 -23.57 19.76
N ASN A 248 -7.65 -22.47 19.92
CA ASN A 248 -8.84 -22.10 19.14
C ASN A 248 -8.67 -20.80 18.35
N THR A 249 -7.49 -20.18 18.45
CA THR A 249 -7.17 -18.92 17.81
C THR A 249 -5.81 -19.05 17.15
N HIS A 250 -5.72 -18.68 15.88
CA HIS A 250 -4.50 -18.73 15.06
C HIS A 250 -4.37 -17.42 14.30
N MET A 251 -3.16 -16.88 14.21
CA MET A 251 -2.93 -15.59 13.60
C MET A 251 -1.66 -15.62 12.75
N TRP A 252 -1.82 -15.28 11.48
CA TRP A 252 -0.71 -15.07 10.56
C TRP A 252 -0.64 -13.58 10.26
N LEU A 253 0.36 -12.92 10.84
CA LEU A 253 0.57 -11.48 10.64
C LEU A 253 1.11 -11.21 9.24
N ALA A 254 0.79 -10.03 8.71
CA ALA A 254 1.58 -9.45 7.64
C ALA A 254 3.02 -9.30 8.17
N SER A 255 3.94 -10.10 7.66
CA SER A 255 5.36 -9.93 7.96
C SER A 255 5.90 -8.77 7.13
N ASP A 256 6.92 -8.09 7.65
CA ASP A 256 7.47 -6.87 7.03
C ASP A 256 7.98 -7.09 5.59
N ASP A 257 8.21 -8.34 5.17
CA ASP A 257 8.89 -8.63 3.90
C ASP A 257 8.08 -9.45 2.88
N GLU A 258 7.13 -10.31 3.27
CA GLU A 258 6.56 -11.28 2.30
C GLU A 258 5.08 -11.09 1.97
N PHE A 259 4.27 -10.57 2.91
CA PHE A 259 2.81 -10.60 2.76
C PHE A 259 2.16 -9.33 3.29
N LEU A 260 1.25 -8.78 2.49
CA LEU A 260 0.42 -7.64 2.87
C LEU A 260 -0.86 -8.05 3.60
N THR A 261 -1.10 -9.35 3.80
CA THR A 261 -2.33 -9.83 4.44
C THR A 261 -2.09 -10.35 5.86
N MET A 262 -3.03 -10.04 6.74
CA MET A 262 -3.18 -10.72 8.02
C MET A 262 -4.32 -11.72 7.93
N ILE A 263 -4.16 -12.91 8.50
CA ILE A 263 -5.23 -13.89 8.66
C ILE A 263 -5.41 -14.18 10.14
N LEU A 264 -6.64 -14.14 10.62
CA LEU A 264 -7.02 -14.51 11.97
C LEU A 264 -8.12 -15.56 11.89
N LEU A 265 -7.86 -16.75 12.42
CA LEU A 265 -8.83 -17.82 12.60
C LEU A 265 -9.22 -17.88 14.07
N THR A 266 -10.51 -17.85 14.37
CA THR A 266 -11.03 -17.99 15.74
C THR A 266 -12.21 -18.94 15.80
N LYS A 267 -12.48 -19.50 16.98
CA LYS A 267 -13.69 -20.27 17.26
C LYS A 267 -14.49 -19.61 18.39
N PRO A 268 -15.31 -18.58 18.07
CA PRO A 268 -16.00 -17.82 19.11
C PRO A 268 -17.18 -18.57 19.73
N ASN A 269 -17.77 -19.53 19.01
CA ASN A 269 -18.93 -20.28 19.46
C ASN A 269 -18.97 -21.72 18.90
N LYS A 270 -20.06 -22.44 19.15
CA LYS A 270 -20.24 -23.83 18.72
C LYS A 270 -20.55 -23.97 17.22
N ASN A 271 -20.84 -22.88 16.50
CA ASN A 271 -21.40 -22.93 15.14
C ASN A 271 -20.35 -23.05 14.03
N GLY A 272 -19.07 -22.95 14.37
CA GLY A 272 -17.97 -23.11 13.42
C GLY A 272 -16.80 -22.19 13.75
N TYR A 273 -15.89 -22.04 12.81
CA TYR A 273 -14.81 -21.06 12.86
C TYR A 273 -15.23 -19.74 12.21
N GLU A 274 -14.57 -18.68 12.63
CA GLU A 274 -14.55 -17.38 11.96
C GLU A 274 -13.15 -17.13 11.42
N ILE A 275 -13.08 -16.66 10.18
CA ILE A 275 -11.84 -16.29 9.51
C ILE A 275 -11.93 -14.81 9.16
N PHE A 276 -10.96 -14.03 9.62
CA PHE A 276 -10.77 -12.66 9.21
C PHE A 276 -9.50 -12.57 8.38
N MET A 277 -9.59 -12.07 7.16
CA MET A 277 -8.44 -11.78 6.33
C MET A 277 -8.45 -10.29 5.97
N ASP A 278 -7.45 -9.57 6.47
CA ASP A 278 -7.25 -8.15 6.25
C ASP A 278 -6.12 -7.95 5.24
N TYR A 279 -6.30 -7.02 4.30
CA TYR A 279 -5.28 -6.63 3.33
C TYR A 279 -4.81 -5.22 3.60
N SER A 280 -3.52 -5.13 3.91
CA SER A 280 -2.85 -3.89 4.28
C SER A 280 -1.83 -3.55 3.20
N PRO A 281 -2.21 -2.66 2.29
CA PRO A 281 -1.57 -1.36 2.30
C PRO A 281 -2.44 -0.46 3.16
N ARG A 282 -2.09 -0.32 4.45
CA ARG A 282 -2.86 0.36 5.50
C ARG A 282 -2.94 1.87 5.32
N ILE A 283 -2.80 2.36 4.10
CA ILE A 283 -2.75 3.78 3.82
C ILE A 283 -3.95 4.25 3.05
N ASN A 284 -5.11 3.99 3.65
CA ASN A 284 -6.15 4.99 3.82
C ASN A 284 -6.61 5.69 2.53
N ILE A 285 -6.50 5.07 1.36
CA ILE A 285 -6.58 5.78 0.08
C ILE A 285 -7.94 6.45 -0.07
N TYR A 286 -8.98 5.85 0.51
CA TYR A 286 -10.34 6.34 0.43
C TYR A 286 -11.08 6.38 1.80
N SER A 287 -10.48 6.90 2.88
CA SER A 287 -11.28 7.24 4.07
C SER A 287 -12.28 8.38 3.82
N GLN A 288 -13.51 8.08 4.23
CA GLN A 288 -14.77 8.74 3.95
C GLN A 288 -14.89 10.18 4.45
N LYS A 289 -15.63 10.99 3.67
CA LYS A 289 -16.52 12.03 4.20
C LYS A 289 -17.76 11.40 4.81
#